data_AF-A0A7J7IJB8-F1
#
_entry.id   AF-A0A7J7IJB8-F1
#
_cell.length_a   1.000
_cell.length_b   1.000
_cell.length_c   1.000
_cell.angle_alpha   90.00
_cell.angle_beta   90.00
_cell.angle_gamma   90.00
#
_symmetry.space_group_name_H-M   'P 1'
#
loop_
_entity.id
_entity.type
_entity.pdbx_description
1 polymer ?
#
loop_
_entity_poly.entity_id
_entity_poly.type
_entity_poly.pdbx_seq_one_letter_code
_entity_poly.pdbx_strand_id
1 'polypeptide(L)'
;MPLQQRLEGLLERHPEWSQRGATSIESHGGASVPTAPAQPSLSPREQILRWLNQSPVPNDDRAFHLALSQSDLETLMWLCEQRSPELVCEKLSQPVLLSLVQQLSFDLRTHSERKLAYLEEAVPLIQPSDPVIARHVEPTMRQLVEHLDEQVLRASGPLAASLRTRARLLRKVAALLVPTMSAS
;
A
#
# COMPACT_ATOMS: atom_id res chain seq x y z
N MET A 1 -17.85 3.96 -0.24
CA MET A 1 -16.82 4.99 -0.48
C MET A 1 -15.64 4.31 -1.17
N PRO A 2 -15.29 4.71 -2.40
CA PRO A 2 -14.13 4.16 -3.11
C PRO A 2 -12.83 4.44 -2.35
N LEU A 3 -11.87 3.51 -2.44
CA LEU A 3 -10.59 3.58 -1.71
C LEU A 3 -9.79 4.85 -2.02
N GLN A 4 -9.88 5.29 -3.28
CA GLN A 4 -9.27 6.53 -3.75
C GLN A 4 -9.64 7.74 -2.89
N GLN A 5 -10.94 7.97 -2.65
CA GLN A 5 -11.40 9.11 -1.85
C GLN A 5 -10.96 9.04 -0.39
N ARG A 6 -10.77 7.82 0.15
CA ARG A 6 -10.24 7.65 1.51
C ARG A 6 -8.77 8.03 1.57
N LEU A 7 -7.97 7.55 0.62
CA LEU A 7 -6.54 7.84 0.58
C LEU A 7 -6.28 9.33 0.32
N GLU A 8 -6.95 9.91 -0.68
CA GLU A 8 -6.86 11.34 -0.99
C GLU A 8 -7.30 12.20 0.21
N GLY A 9 -8.44 11.88 0.83
CA GLY A 9 -8.92 12.60 2.02
C GLY A 9 -8.03 12.44 3.26
N LEU A 10 -7.26 11.35 3.38
CA LEU A 10 -6.28 11.20 4.47
C LEU A 10 -5.03 12.05 4.22
N LEU A 11 -4.64 12.26 2.97
CA LEU A 11 -3.48 13.06 2.58
C LEU A 11 -3.75 14.56 2.57
N GLU A 12 -4.93 15.00 2.12
CA GLU A 12 -5.34 16.40 2.22
C GLU A 12 -5.30 16.89 3.67
N ARG A 13 -5.57 16.00 4.62
CA ARG A 13 -5.57 16.31 6.05
C ARG A 13 -4.17 16.35 6.67
N HIS A 14 -3.15 15.82 5.99
CA HIS A 14 -1.80 15.64 6.52
C HIS A 14 -0.72 15.87 5.45
N PRO A 15 -0.52 17.13 5.02
CA PRO A 15 0.46 17.50 3.99
C PRO A 15 1.92 17.19 4.39
N GLU A 16 2.20 17.06 5.69
CA GLU A 16 3.52 16.71 6.24
C GLU A 16 3.99 15.28 5.89
N TRP A 17 3.10 14.41 5.41
CA TRP A 17 3.47 13.04 5.02
C TRP A 17 3.99 12.95 3.59
N SER A 18 3.57 13.85 2.71
CA SER A 18 4.11 13.91 1.34
C SER A 18 5.56 14.43 1.28
N GLN A 19 6.02 15.12 2.33
CA GLN A 19 7.34 15.78 2.34
C GLN A 19 8.41 15.04 3.14
N ARG A 20 8.06 13.95 3.84
CA ARG A 20 8.97 13.27 4.78
C ARG A 20 10.11 12.45 4.13
N GLY A 21 10.25 12.54 2.80
CA GLY A 21 11.41 12.07 2.03
C GLY A 21 12.42 13.16 1.65
N ALA A 22 12.19 14.43 2.02
CA ALA A 22 13.11 15.53 1.77
C ALA A 22 13.43 16.22 3.10
N THR A 23 14.62 15.94 3.65
CA THR A 23 15.16 16.74 4.74
C THR A 23 15.45 18.16 4.26
N SER A 24 15.08 19.11 5.11
CA SER A 24 14.98 20.55 4.87
C SER A 24 16.18 21.20 4.19
N ILE A 25 15.89 22.09 3.25
CA ILE A 25 16.50 23.43 3.20
C ILE A 25 15.36 24.42 2.97
N GLU A 26 14.92 25.09 4.04
CA GLU A 26 14.08 26.28 3.92
C GLU A 26 14.90 27.43 3.32
N SER A 27 14.34 28.05 2.30
CA SER A 27 14.75 29.37 1.82
C SER A 27 13.50 30.15 1.50
N HIS A 28 13.30 31.24 2.25
CA HIS A 28 12.21 32.18 2.09
C HIS A 28 12.35 32.94 0.77
N GLY A 29 11.27 33.09 0.02
CA GLY A 29 11.24 34.00 -1.13
C GLY A 29 9.97 33.85 -1.95
N GLY A 30 9.00 34.71 -1.70
CA GLY A 30 7.81 34.83 -2.55
C GLY A 30 8.21 35.30 -3.95
N ALA A 31 7.72 34.62 -4.97
CA ALA A 31 7.65 35.14 -6.34
C ALA A 31 6.51 34.45 -7.09
N SER A 32 5.65 35.28 -7.68
CA SER A 32 4.49 34.92 -8.49
C SER A 32 4.83 33.91 -9.59
N VAL A 33 4.05 32.85 -9.70
CA VAL A 33 4.17 31.86 -10.78
C VAL A 33 3.44 32.39 -12.02
N PRO A 34 4.09 32.50 -13.19
CA PRO A 34 3.40 32.75 -14.45
C PRO A 34 2.72 31.46 -14.93
N THR A 35 1.49 31.59 -15.41
CA THR A 35 0.69 30.51 -16.03
C THR A 35 1.47 29.87 -17.19
N ALA A 36 2.09 28.72 -16.92
CA ALA A 36 2.76 27.92 -17.94
C ALA A 36 1.72 27.16 -18.81
N PRO A 37 1.97 27.00 -20.12
CA PRO A 37 1.06 26.31 -21.03
C PRO A 37 0.91 24.84 -20.64
N ALA A 38 -0.31 24.31 -20.80
CA ALA A 38 -0.72 22.95 -20.45
C ALA A 38 0.29 21.91 -20.97
N GLN A 39 1.11 21.39 -20.05
CA GLN A 39 1.97 20.23 -20.30
C GLN A 39 1.07 19.04 -20.64
N PRO A 40 1.43 18.17 -21.60
CA PRO A 40 0.74 16.90 -21.77
C PRO A 40 0.75 16.17 -20.43
N SER A 41 -0.44 15.84 -19.91
CA SER A 41 -0.58 15.12 -18.65
C SER A 41 0.10 13.77 -18.81
N LEU A 42 1.25 13.59 -18.17
CA LEU A 42 2.01 12.34 -18.19
C LEU A 42 1.14 11.19 -17.67
N SER A 43 1.30 10.00 -18.24
CA SER A 43 0.65 8.81 -17.71
C SER A 43 1.14 8.52 -16.27
N PRO A 44 0.33 7.83 -15.43
CA PRO A 44 0.73 7.49 -14.08
C PRO A 44 2.07 6.74 -14.00
N ARG A 45 2.34 5.82 -14.94
CA ARG A 45 3.61 5.08 -15.01
C ARG A 45 4.80 5.99 -15.32
N GLU A 46 4.65 6.95 -16.24
CA GLU A 46 5.72 7.91 -16.53
C GLU A 46 6.03 8.82 -15.33
N GLN A 47 5.00 9.21 -14.57
CA GLN A 47 5.17 9.98 -13.33
C GLN A 47 5.90 9.15 -12.25
N ILE A 48 5.52 7.88 -12.08
CA ILE A 48 6.21 6.96 -11.15
C ILE A 48 7.67 6.80 -11.57
N LEU A 49 7.94 6.43 -12.83
CA LEU A 49 9.30 6.27 -13.34
C LEU A 49 10.16 7.51 -13.11
N ARG A 50 9.56 8.69 -13.31
CA ARG A 50 10.22 9.96 -13.04
C ARG A 50 10.65 10.07 -11.57
N TRP A 51 9.75 9.81 -10.61
CA TRP A 51 10.10 9.90 -9.18
C TRP A 51 11.11 8.84 -8.74
N LEU A 52 11.06 7.66 -9.34
CA LEU A 52 12.00 6.59 -9.03
C LEU A 52 13.41 6.87 -9.57
N ASN A 53 13.54 7.66 -10.65
CA ASN A 53 14.82 7.94 -11.32
C ASN A 53 15.42 9.31 -10.98
N GLN A 54 14.63 10.27 -10.50
CA GLN A 54 15.09 11.65 -10.26
C GLN A 54 15.78 11.88 -8.92
N SER A 55 15.71 10.94 -7.99
CA SER A 55 16.26 11.08 -6.65
C SER A 55 17.25 9.94 -6.36
N PRO A 56 18.39 10.21 -5.69
CA PRO A 56 19.30 9.15 -5.25
C PRO A 56 18.63 8.17 -4.28
N VAL A 57 17.56 8.60 -3.60
CA VAL A 57 16.66 7.74 -2.83
C VAL A 57 15.30 7.70 -3.52
N PRO A 58 14.81 6.53 -3.97
CA PRO A 58 13.51 6.44 -4.63
C PRO A 58 12.38 6.87 -3.69
N ASN A 59 11.48 7.72 -4.19
CA ASN A 59 10.30 8.14 -3.42
C ASN A 59 9.18 7.10 -3.57
N ASP A 60 9.40 5.94 -2.94
CA ASP A 60 8.50 4.79 -3.04
C ASP A 60 7.11 5.09 -2.47
N ASP A 61 7.01 5.79 -1.34
CA ASP A 61 5.72 6.17 -0.74
C ASP A 61 4.84 6.95 -1.74
N ARG A 62 5.42 7.95 -2.42
CA ARG A 62 4.70 8.73 -3.44
C ARG A 62 4.32 7.90 -4.67
N ALA A 63 5.20 6.99 -5.10
CA ALA A 63 4.94 6.12 -6.23
C ALA A 63 3.78 5.14 -5.95
N PHE A 64 3.81 4.49 -4.77
CA PHE A 64 2.75 3.60 -4.32
C PHE A 64 1.46 4.35 -4.07
N HIS A 65 1.53 5.57 -3.52
CA HIS A 65 0.39 6.43 -3.38
C HIS A 65 -0.31 6.69 -4.73
N LEU A 66 0.44 7.12 -5.76
CA LEU A 66 -0.15 7.37 -7.08
C LEU A 66 -0.72 6.08 -7.69
N ALA A 67 -0.02 4.95 -7.58
CA ALA A 67 -0.52 3.68 -8.09
C ALA A 67 -1.83 3.25 -7.41
N LEU A 68 -1.93 3.42 -6.10
CA LEU A 68 -3.12 3.11 -5.31
C LEU A 68 -4.27 4.10 -5.57
N SER A 69 -3.97 5.38 -5.81
CA SER A 69 -5.00 6.40 -6.08
C SER A 69 -5.69 6.18 -7.42
N GLN A 70 -4.99 5.65 -8.43
CA GLN A 70 -5.57 5.38 -9.75
C GLN A 70 -6.51 4.16 -9.76
N SER A 71 -6.55 3.36 -8.68
CA SER A 71 -7.29 2.09 -8.63
C SER A 71 -6.95 1.11 -9.77
N ASP A 72 -5.83 1.32 -10.46
CA ASP A 72 -5.35 0.46 -11.53
C ASP A 72 -4.44 -0.62 -10.96
N LEU A 73 -5.01 -1.81 -10.79
CA LEU A 73 -4.27 -2.97 -10.31
C LEU A 73 -3.09 -3.30 -11.23
N GLU A 74 -3.17 -3.04 -12.53
CA GLU A 74 -2.08 -3.35 -13.46
C GLU A 74 -0.85 -2.48 -13.17
N THR A 75 -1.05 -1.18 -12.99
CA THR A 75 0.03 -0.26 -12.60
C THR A 75 0.59 -0.57 -11.20
N LEU A 76 -0.28 -0.92 -10.24
CA LEU A 76 0.19 -1.34 -8.92
C LEU A 76 1.03 -2.61 -8.99
N MET A 77 0.58 -3.63 -9.73
CA MET A 77 1.32 -4.88 -9.89
C MET A 77 2.64 -4.66 -10.64
N TRP A 78 2.66 -3.83 -11.68
CA TRP A 78 3.88 -3.43 -12.38
C TRP A 78 4.89 -2.77 -11.43
N LEU A 79 4.44 -1.92 -10.51
CA LEU A 79 5.31 -1.32 -9.50
C LEU A 79 5.81 -2.37 -8.48
N CYS A 80 4.91 -3.24 -8.01
CA CYS A 80 5.25 -4.34 -7.10
C CYS A 80 6.27 -5.33 -7.70
N GLU A 81 6.28 -5.51 -9.02
CA GLU A 81 7.23 -6.37 -9.71
C GLU A 81 8.66 -5.82 -9.69
N GLN A 82 8.80 -4.50 -9.73
CA GLN A 82 10.09 -3.80 -9.76
C GLN A 82 10.72 -3.58 -8.38
N ARG A 83 9.93 -3.69 -7.31
CA ARG A 83 10.36 -3.41 -5.93
C ARG A 83 10.38 -4.68 -5.08
N SER A 84 11.38 -4.79 -4.20
CA SER A 84 11.43 -5.82 -3.17
C SER A 84 10.44 -5.44 -2.04
N PRO A 85 9.53 -6.35 -1.65
CA PRO A 85 8.59 -6.12 -0.55
C PRO A 85 9.26 -5.65 0.74
N GLU A 86 10.36 -6.30 1.12
CA GLU A 86 11.09 -6.09 2.36
C GLU A 86 11.66 -4.67 2.43
N LEU A 87 12.26 -4.20 1.32
CA LEU A 87 12.88 -2.88 1.26
C LEU A 87 11.89 -1.73 1.11
N VAL A 88 10.70 -2.01 0.57
CA VAL A 88 9.73 -0.96 0.25
C VAL A 88 8.72 -0.75 1.36
N CYS A 89 8.20 -1.83 1.98
CA CYS A 89 7.12 -1.73 2.96
C CYS A 89 7.52 -0.93 4.20
N GLU A 90 8.77 -1.03 4.65
CA GLU A 90 9.30 -0.23 5.78
C GLU A 90 9.34 1.28 5.51
N LYS A 91 9.35 1.69 4.24
CA LYS A 91 9.43 3.09 3.82
C LYS A 91 8.05 3.71 3.58
N LEU A 92 6.99 2.90 3.55
CA LEU A 92 5.64 3.38 3.31
C LEU A 92 5.05 3.96 4.60
N SER A 93 4.34 5.07 4.44
CA SER A 93 3.49 5.63 5.46
C SER A 93 2.34 4.67 5.82
N GLN A 94 1.87 4.71 7.05
CA GLN A 94 0.79 3.83 7.54
C GLN A 94 -0.48 3.84 6.66
N PRO A 95 -0.96 4.99 6.13
CA PRO A 95 -2.11 5.02 5.22
C PRO A 95 -1.84 4.32 3.89
N VAL A 96 -0.66 4.53 3.29
CA VAL A 96 -0.26 3.90 2.02
C VAL A 96 -0.08 2.40 2.23
N LEU A 97 0.57 2.00 3.33
CA LEU A 97 0.78 0.61 3.70
C LEU A 97 -0.55 -0.13 3.95
N LEU A 98 -1.49 0.44 4.71
CA LEU A 98 -2.80 -0.18 4.94
C LEU A 98 -3.61 -0.26 3.64
N SER A 99 -3.52 0.76 2.79
CA SER A 99 -4.18 0.76 1.47
C SER A 99 -3.58 -0.30 0.54
N LEU A 100 -2.27 -0.51 0.59
CA LEU A 100 -1.59 -1.59 -0.12
C LEU A 100 -2.09 -2.96 0.34
N VAL A 101 -2.14 -3.21 1.66
CA VAL A 101 -2.70 -4.45 2.23
C VAL A 101 -4.12 -4.67 1.73
N GLN A 102 -4.97 -3.65 1.82
CA GLN A 102 -6.35 -3.74 1.36
C GLN A 102 -6.44 -4.09 -0.13
N GLN A 103 -5.72 -3.35 -0.99
CA GLN A 103 -5.78 -3.53 -2.43
C GLN A 103 -5.25 -4.89 -2.89
N LEU A 104 -4.15 -5.38 -2.30
CA LEU A 104 -3.57 -6.68 -2.65
C LEU A 104 -4.39 -7.85 -2.10
N SER A 105 -5.07 -7.67 -0.97
CA SER A 105 -5.92 -8.72 -0.38
C SER A 105 -7.24 -8.94 -1.14
N PHE A 106 -7.74 -7.91 -1.84
CA PHE A 106 -9.08 -7.93 -2.45
C PHE A 106 -9.29 -9.06 -3.47
N ASP A 107 -8.28 -9.36 -4.28
CA ASP A 107 -8.31 -10.51 -5.18
C ASP A 107 -6.96 -11.21 -5.20
N LEU A 108 -6.87 -12.34 -4.51
CA LEU A 108 -5.66 -13.15 -4.43
C LEU A 108 -5.61 -14.27 -5.49
N ARG A 109 -6.54 -14.31 -6.46
CA ARG A 109 -6.54 -15.34 -7.53
C ARG A 109 -5.47 -15.10 -8.59
N THR A 110 -5.11 -13.84 -8.82
CA THR A 110 -4.11 -13.41 -9.81
C THR A 110 -2.89 -12.82 -9.13
N HIS A 111 -1.70 -13.09 -9.66
CA HIS A 111 -0.42 -12.66 -9.07
C HIS A 111 -0.27 -13.05 -7.59
N SER A 112 -0.83 -14.19 -7.20
CA SER A 112 -0.97 -14.64 -5.80
C SER A 112 0.36 -14.63 -5.05
N GLU A 113 1.42 -15.19 -5.65
CA GLU A 113 2.74 -15.24 -5.04
C GLU A 113 3.30 -13.85 -4.69
N ARG A 114 3.22 -12.91 -5.63
CA ARG A 114 3.70 -11.54 -5.44
C ARG A 114 2.86 -10.80 -4.40
N LYS A 115 1.52 -10.93 -4.47
CA LYS A 115 0.61 -10.30 -3.50
C LYS A 115 0.84 -10.82 -2.08
N LEU A 116 0.98 -12.13 -1.92
CA LEU A 116 1.25 -12.74 -0.63
C LEU A 116 2.61 -12.30 -0.07
N ALA A 117 3.65 -12.18 -0.90
CA ALA A 117 4.95 -11.69 -0.45
C ALA A 117 4.86 -10.25 0.08
N TYR A 118 4.14 -9.37 -0.61
CA TYR A 118 3.86 -8.02 -0.10
C TYR A 118 3.03 -8.03 1.18
N LEU A 119 2.01 -8.89 1.29
CA LEU A 119 1.19 -8.99 2.50
C LEU A 119 1.99 -9.50 3.70
N GLU A 120 2.91 -10.45 3.48
CA GLU A 120 3.80 -10.99 4.53
C GLU A 120 4.72 -9.94 5.13
N GLU A 121 5.20 -8.99 4.32
CA GLU A 121 6.03 -7.88 4.79
C GLU A 121 5.18 -6.70 5.32
N ALA A 122 4.06 -6.39 4.67
CA ALA A 122 3.28 -5.20 5.01
C ALA A 122 2.44 -5.34 6.28
N VAL A 123 1.81 -6.50 6.49
CA VAL A 123 0.88 -6.71 7.62
C VAL A 123 1.58 -6.55 8.98
N PRO A 124 2.78 -7.13 9.24
CA PRO A 124 3.48 -6.93 10.50
C PRO A 124 3.87 -5.48 10.81
N LEU A 125 3.98 -4.64 9.78
CA LEU A 125 4.39 -3.23 9.90
C LEU A 125 3.21 -2.28 10.17
N ILE A 126 1.96 -2.78 10.18
CA ILE A 126 0.79 -2.00 10.53
C ILE A 126 0.82 -1.62 12.01
N GLN A 127 0.55 -0.35 12.30
CA GLN A 127 0.52 0.23 13.64
C GLN A 127 -0.94 0.58 14.00
N PRO A 128 -1.66 -0.27 14.74
CA PRO A 128 -3.08 -0.03 15.07
C PRO A 128 -3.33 1.20 15.94
N SER A 129 -2.30 1.67 16.66
CA SER A 129 -2.33 2.89 17.47
C SER A 129 -2.22 4.18 16.65
N ASP A 130 -1.88 4.09 15.36
CA ASP A 130 -1.83 5.26 14.49
C ASP A 130 -3.25 5.85 14.33
N PRO A 131 -3.47 7.12 14.73
CA PRO A 131 -4.82 7.71 14.81
C PRO A 131 -5.50 7.87 13.44
N VAL A 132 -4.72 7.83 12.36
CA VAL A 132 -5.14 8.07 10.99
C VAL A 132 -5.81 6.81 10.46
N ILE A 133 -5.16 5.67 10.70
CA ILE A 133 -5.59 4.38 10.17
C ILE A 133 -6.34 3.53 11.18
N ALA A 134 -6.31 3.85 12.48
CA ALA A 134 -6.88 3.02 13.57
C ALA A 134 -8.29 2.48 13.26
N ARG A 135 -9.21 3.35 12.82
CA ARG A 135 -10.60 2.97 12.48
C ARG A 135 -10.74 2.09 11.23
N HIS A 136 -9.68 1.95 10.45
CA HIS A 136 -9.63 1.17 9.22
C HIS A 136 -8.89 -0.15 9.40
N VAL A 137 -8.05 -0.30 10.43
CA VAL A 137 -7.26 -1.52 10.65
C VAL A 137 -8.14 -2.75 10.84
N GLU A 138 -9.09 -2.72 11.79
CA GLU A 138 -9.98 -3.84 12.06
C GLU A 138 -10.74 -4.37 10.82
N PRO A 139 -11.50 -3.53 10.09
CA PRO A 139 -12.22 -4.02 8.92
C PRO A 139 -11.28 -4.54 7.83
N THR A 140 -10.13 -3.91 7.61
CA THR A 140 -9.14 -4.37 6.61
C THR A 140 -8.55 -5.73 6.99
N MET A 141 -8.21 -5.96 8.27
CA MET A 141 -7.69 -7.25 8.73
C MET A 141 -8.75 -8.36 8.65
N ARG A 142 -10.01 -8.06 8.94
CA ARG A 142 -11.12 -9.00 8.77
C ARG A 142 -11.28 -9.41 7.30
N GLN A 143 -11.28 -8.44 6.38
CA GLN A 143 -11.37 -8.70 4.95
C GLN A 143 -10.16 -9.49 4.43
N LEU A 144 -8.95 -9.17 4.88
CA LEU A 144 -7.75 -9.94 4.54
C LEU A 144 -7.92 -11.42 4.92
N VAL A 145 -8.38 -11.71 6.13
CA VAL A 145 -8.59 -13.09 6.60
C VAL A 145 -9.65 -13.81 5.77
N GLU A 146 -10.77 -13.16 5.46
CA GLU A 146 -11.84 -13.70 4.62
C GLU A 146 -11.31 -14.08 3.22
N HIS A 147 -10.59 -13.17 2.56
CA HIS A 147 -10.01 -13.45 1.24
C HIS A 147 -8.96 -14.56 1.28
N LEU A 148 -8.14 -14.65 2.34
CA LEU A 148 -7.17 -15.74 2.52
C LEU A 148 -7.87 -17.09 2.67
N ASP A 149 -8.92 -17.16 3.50
CA ASP A 149 -9.71 -18.39 3.71
C ASP A 149 -10.36 -18.87 2.39
N GLU A 150 -10.94 -17.93 1.63
CA GLU A 150 -11.49 -18.24 0.31
C GLU A 150 -10.46 -18.83 -0.65
N GLN A 151 -9.24 -18.26 -0.70
CA GLN A 151 -8.19 -18.82 -1.56
C GLN A 151 -7.74 -20.20 -1.10
N VAL A 152 -7.60 -20.40 0.21
CA VAL A 152 -7.23 -21.70 0.76
C VAL A 152 -8.27 -22.77 0.41
N LEU A 153 -9.56 -22.43 0.46
CA LEU A 153 -10.65 -23.34 0.10
C LEU A 153 -10.62 -23.72 -1.39
N ARG A 154 -10.24 -22.79 -2.27
CA ARG A 154 -10.15 -23.01 -3.72
C ARG A 154 -8.87 -23.73 -4.15
N ALA A 155 -7.78 -23.57 -3.39
CA ALA A 155 -6.48 -24.12 -3.76
C ALA A 155 -6.43 -25.65 -3.64
N SER A 156 -5.89 -26.29 -4.68
CA SER A 156 -5.72 -27.74 -4.75
C SER A 156 -4.27 -28.13 -5.04
N GLY A 157 -3.86 -29.33 -4.62
CA GLY A 157 -2.52 -29.87 -4.89
C GLY A 157 -1.39 -29.35 -3.98
N PRO A 158 -0.11 -29.54 -4.36
CA PRO A 158 1.06 -29.22 -3.53
C PRO A 158 1.23 -27.73 -3.23
N LEU A 159 0.93 -26.86 -4.20
CA LEU A 159 0.98 -25.40 -4.03
C LEU A 159 0.00 -24.89 -2.96
N ALA A 160 -1.10 -25.63 -2.72
CA ALA A 160 -2.05 -25.31 -1.68
C ALA A 160 -1.48 -25.49 -0.25
N ALA A 161 -0.47 -26.36 -0.05
CA ALA A 161 0.15 -26.54 1.26
C ALA A 161 1.00 -25.33 1.68
N SER A 162 1.76 -24.78 0.73
CA SER A 162 2.51 -23.53 0.93
C SER A 162 1.54 -22.38 1.23
N LEU A 163 0.52 -22.19 0.39
CA LEU A 163 -0.51 -21.17 0.59
C LEU A 163 -1.18 -21.27 1.97
N ARG A 164 -1.60 -22.48 2.39
CA ARG A 164 -2.20 -22.72 3.71
C ARG A 164 -1.29 -22.27 4.85
N THR A 165 0.01 -22.53 4.73
CA THR A 165 0.99 -22.14 5.74
C THR A 165 1.11 -20.63 5.84
N ARG A 166 1.26 -19.95 4.69
CA ARG A 166 1.34 -18.49 4.59
C ARG A 166 0.07 -17.82 5.10
N ALA A 167 -1.10 -18.26 4.63
CA ALA A 167 -2.40 -17.77 5.06
C ALA A 167 -2.61 -17.92 6.58
N ARG A 168 -2.20 -19.05 7.16
CA ARG A 168 -2.28 -19.28 8.62
C ARG A 168 -1.39 -18.30 9.40
N LEU A 169 -0.19 -18.00 8.90
CA LEU A 169 0.71 -17.03 9.55
C LEU A 169 0.15 -15.62 9.45
N LEU A 170 -0.28 -15.19 8.26
CA LEU A 170 -0.91 -13.89 8.04
C LEU A 170 -2.15 -13.71 8.92
N ARG A 171 -3.01 -14.74 9.03
CA ARG A 171 -4.18 -14.72 9.92
C ARG A 171 -3.80 -14.54 11.39
N LYS A 172 -2.74 -15.21 11.85
CA LYS A 172 -2.23 -15.05 13.22
C LYS A 172 -1.76 -13.62 13.47
N VAL A 173 -1.00 -13.03 12.54
CA VAL A 173 -0.53 -11.64 12.66
C VAL A 173 -1.72 -10.67 12.64
N ALA A 174 -2.66 -10.84 11.71
CA ALA A 174 -3.88 -10.03 11.65
C ALA A 174 -4.69 -10.07 12.96
N ALA A 175 -4.79 -11.24 13.60
CA ALA A 175 -5.46 -11.39 14.90
C ALA A 175 -4.70 -10.70 16.06
N LEU A 176 -3.37 -10.58 15.99
CA LEU A 176 -2.59 -9.80 16.97
C LEU A 176 -2.83 -8.29 16.82
N LEU A 177 -3.05 -7.82 15.59
CA LEU A 177 -3.38 -6.41 15.31
C LEU A 177 -4.81 -6.05 15.73
N VAL A 178 -5.69 -7.05 15.82
CA VAL A 178 -7.11 -6.88 16.13
C VAL A 178 -7.52 -7.94 17.18
N PRO A 179 -7.25 -7.69 18.47
CA PRO A 179 -7.46 -8.67 19.54
C PRO A 179 -8.90 -9.19 19.64
N THR A 180 -9.87 -8.38 19.18
CA THR A 180 -11.30 -8.71 19.17
C THR A 180 -11.67 -9.84 18.20
N MET A 181 -10.79 -10.22 17.26
CA MET A 181 -11.00 -11.32 16.31
C MET A 181 -10.83 -12.72 16.94
N SER A 182 -10.39 -12.82 18.19
CA SER A 182 -10.13 -14.09 18.88
C SER A 182 -11.35 -14.76 19.53
N ALA A 183 -12.55 -14.18 19.38
CA ALA A 183 -13.77 -14.70 19.99
C ALA A 183 -14.89 -14.91 18.95
N SER A 184 -14.87 -16.06 18.26
CA SER A 184 -16.05 -16.72 17.68
C SER A 184 -15.72 -18.17 17.34
#